data_AF-A0A7Z9PYN9-F1
#
_entry.id   AF-A0A7Z9PYN9-F1
#
_cell.length_a   1.000
_cell.length_b   1.000
_cell.length_c   1.000
_cell.angle_alpha   90.00
_cell.angle_beta   90.00
_cell.angle_gamma   90.00
#
_symmetry.space_group_name_H-M   'P 1'
#
loop_
_entity.id
_entity.type
_entity.pdbx_description
1 polymer ?
#
loop_
_entity_poly.entity_id
_entity_poly.type
_entity_poly.pdbx_seq_one_letter_code
_entity_poly.pdbx_strand_id
1 'polypeptide(L)'
;MRYFALIALSVLMLTLAAWAQDGNAVSQVQIASQRLAEQQKSGLLLDWLSRGKVAGESVAARLLNQSEKEMEIQFMPGMVFQDPEGRYQPFILETALTVGLAPGETRQLNNLRAYNLDHAKGPAVAQTHYNHQTLTDLNAYSPAIKALWAGIRRSAEGEMQPVVSPMLHKTVVLQRAIWASLGDPNPSTLEKLEKDIWADTLSGAHPFSQHKAKWMAGHFWKDVTATLEASKSE
;
A
#
# COMPACT_ATOMS: atom_id res chain seq x y z
N MET A 1 40.86 -13.52 -33.51
CA MET A 1 40.62 -13.40 -32.06
C MET A 1 39.60 -12.32 -31.80
N ARG A 2 38.56 -12.66 -31.04
CA ARG A 2 37.78 -11.84 -30.11
C ARG A 2 36.87 -10.70 -30.64
N TYR A 3 35.61 -11.10 -30.80
CA TYR A 3 34.36 -10.51 -30.28
C TYR A 3 34.20 -8.97 -30.28
N PHE A 4 33.39 -8.47 -31.22
CA PHE A 4 32.60 -7.26 -31.03
C PHE A 4 31.44 -7.58 -30.07
N ALA A 5 31.45 -6.96 -28.90
CA ALA A 5 30.40 -7.08 -27.91
C ALA A 5 29.14 -6.36 -28.42
N LEU A 6 28.05 -7.12 -28.55
CA LEU A 6 26.70 -6.59 -28.70
C LEU A 6 26.38 -5.66 -27.53
N ILE A 7 26.01 -4.43 -27.84
CA ILE A 7 25.31 -3.52 -26.94
C ILE A 7 23.95 -4.16 -26.69
N ALA A 8 23.83 -4.92 -25.61
CA ALA A 8 22.53 -5.34 -25.09
C ALA A 8 21.84 -4.09 -24.54
N LEU A 9 20.92 -3.57 -25.34
CA LEU A 9 19.93 -2.59 -24.93
C LEU A 9 19.14 -3.20 -23.77
N SER A 10 19.49 -2.84 -22.54
CA SER A 10 18.71 -3.16 -21.35
C SER A 10 17.42 -2.34 -21.41
N VAL A 11 16.45 -2.82 -22.19
CA VAL A 11 15.06 -2.43 -22.04
C VAL A 11 14.68 -2.89 -20.64
N LEU A 12 14.61 -1.94 -19.72
CA LEU A 12 13.98 -2.12 -18.41
C LEU A 12 12.49 -2.31 -18.69
N MET A 13 12.11 -3.50 -19.16
CA MET A 13 10.75 -3.98 -19.10
C MET A 13 10.38 -3.91 -17.62
N LEU A 14 9.47 -3.00 -17.27
CA LEU A 14 8.71 -3.09 -16.03
C LEU A 14 8.03 -4.46 -16.05
N THR A 15 8.70 -5.47 -15.50
CA THR A 15 8.04 -6.72 -15.17
C THR A 15 7.02 -6.34 -14.10
N LEU A 16 5.75 -6.20 -14.51
CA LEU A 16 4.63 -6.44 -13.62
C LEU A 16 5.02 -7.68 -12.83
N ALA A 17 5.26 -7.51 -11.54
CA ALA A 17 5.81 -8.60 -10.76
C ALA A 17 4.80 -9.76 -10.81
N ALA A 18 5.31 -10.98 -11.00
CA ALA A 18 4.54 -12.16 -11.41
C ALA A 18 3.30 -12.47 -10.53
N TRP A 19 3.21 -11.90 -9.33
CA TRP A 19 2.01 -11.96 -8.49
C TRP A 19 0.79 -11.28 -9.12
N ALA A 20 0.96 -10.26 -9.96
CA ALA A 20 -0.13 -9.51 -10.58
C ALA A 20 -0.76 -10.17 -11.83
N GLN A 21 -0.26 -11.33 -12.28
CA GLN A 21 -0.65 -11.91 -13.58
C GLN A 21 -1.58 -13.14 -13.49
N ASP A 22 -1.64 -13.89 -12.38
CA ASP A 22 -2.44 -15.12 -12.32
C ASP A 22 -3.07 -15.37 -10.93
N GLY A 23 -4.40 -15.37 -10.84
CA GLY A 23 -5.18 -15.87 -9.68
C GLY A 23 -5.90 -14.80 -8.84
N ASN A 24 -6.83 -15.24 -7.99
CA ASN A 24 -7.57 -14.38 -7.06
C ASN A 24 -6.60 -13.67 -6.09
N ALA A 25 -6.47 -12.35 -6.21
CA ALA A 25 -5.56 -11.53 -5.39
C ALA A 25 -5.68 -11.83 -3.89
N VAL A 26 -6.91 -12.03 -3.42
CA VAL A 26 -7.21 -12.29 -2.01
C VAL A 26 -6.60 -13.61 -1.53
N SER A 27 -6.68 -14.67 -2.33
CA SER A 27 -6.15 -15.99 -1.92
C SER A 27 -4.62 -15.99 -1.85
N GLN A 28 -3.96 -15.32 -2.79
CA GLN A 28 -2.50 -15.17 -2.78
C GLN A 28 -2.04 -14.42 -1.52
N VAL A 29 -2.70 -13.31 -1.21
CA VAL A 29 -2.40 -12.50 -0.03
C VAL A 29 -2.68 -13.29 1.25
N GLN A 30 -3.75 -14.08 1.28
CA GLN A 30 -4.10 -14.89 2.45
C GLN A 30 -3.04 -15.96 2.72
N ILE A 31 -2.54 -16.64 1.69
CA ILE A 31 -1.44 -17.61 1.81
C ILE A 31 -0.17 -16.93 2.33
N ALA A 32 0.19 -15.78 1.76
CA ALA A 32 1.36 -15.02 2.22
C ALA A 32 1.21 -14.56 3.68
N SER A 33 0.01 -14.13 4.07
CA SER A 33 -0.31 -13.70 5.44
C SER A 33 -0.24 -14.85 6.44
N GLN A 34 -0.72 -16.03 6.07
CA GLN A 34 -0.60 -17.24 6.88
C GLN A 34 0.88 -17.63 7.08
N ARG A 35 1.68 -17.63 6.01
CA ARG A 35 3.13 -17.90 6.10
C ARG A 35 3.85 -16.91 7.01
N LEU A 36 3.56 -15.61 6.89
CA LEU A 36 4.16 -14.61 7.78
C LEU A 36 3.74 -14.82 9.24
N ALA A 37 2.46 -15.12 9.50
CA ALA A 37 1.98 -15.41 10.85
C ALA A 37 2.63 -16.67 11.46
N GLU A 38 2.89 -17.71 10.65
CA GLU A 38 3.66 -18.90 11.08
C GLU A 38 5.11 -18.56 11.40
N GLN A 39 5.74 -17.68 10.62
CA GLN A 39 7.10 -17.20 10.90
C GLN A 39 7.15 -16.40 12.22
N GLN A 40 6.12 -15.58 12.49
CA GLN A 40 6.00 -14.88 13.77
C GLN A 40 5.90 -15.84 14.97
N LYS A 41 5.14 -16.94 14.82
CA LYS A 41 5.10 -18.02 15.82
C LYS A 41 6.42 -18.76 15.97
N SER A 42 7.22 -18.80 14.91
CA SER A 42 8.50 -19.53 14.84
C SER A 42 9.71 -18.70 15.24
N GLY A 43 9.52 -17.46 15.70
CA GLY A 43 10.59 -16.59 16.22
C GLY A 43 10.85 -15.32 15.43
N LEU A 44 10.06 -14.98 14.40
CA LEU A 44 10.13 -13.65 13.79
C LEU A 44 9.46 -12.61 14.69
N LEU A 45 10.23 -11.62 15.13
CA LEU A 45 9.67 -10.40 15.70
C LEU A 45 9.53 -9.33 14.62
N LEU A 46 8.35 -8.72 14.59
CA LEU A 46 7.96 -7.68 13.67
C LEU A 46 7.44 -6.49 14.48
N ASP A 47 8.19 -5.40 14.47
CA ASP A 47 7.89 -4.16 15.18
C ASP A 47 7.63 -3.06 14.15
N TRP A 48 6.44 -2.48 14.19
CA TRP A 48 6.02 -1.46 13.23
C TRP A 48 6.22 -0.06 13.79
N LEU A 49 6.52 0.89 12.91
CA LEU A 49 6.73 2.28 13.28
C LEU A 49 5.91 3.19 12.37
N SER A 50 5.11 4.06 12.98
CA SER A 50 4.36 5.10 12.26
C SER A 50 5.25 6.15 11.64
N ARG A 51 4.90 6.61 10.45
CA ARG A 51 5.39 7.89 9.88
C ARG A 51 4.39 9.04 10.01
N GLY A 52 3.23 8.83 10.64
CA GLY A 52 2.21 9.85 10.83
C GLY A 52 1.49 10.27 9.54
N LYS A 53 1.51 9.42 8.50
CA LYS A 53 0.88 9.69 7.22
C LYS A 53 -0.29 8.74 6.99
N VAL A 54 -1.31 9.22 6.28
CA VAL A 54 -2.48 8.42 5.90
C VAL A 54 -2.15 7.36 4.86
N ALA A 55 -1.25 7.69 3.92
CA ALA A 55 -1.00 6.87 2.74
C ALA A 55 0.44 7.06 2.22
N GLY A 56 0.87 6.16 1.33
CA GLY A 56 2.20 6.19 0.73
C GLY A 56 3.23 5.66 1.72
N GLU A 57 4.42 6.24 1.80
CA GLU A 57 5.47 5.87 2.77
C GLU A 57 5.05 6.24 4.21
N SER A 58 4.13 5.46 4.76
CA SER A 58 3.37 5.73 6.00
C SER A 58 3.83 4.86 7.16
N VAL A 59 4.56 3.77 6.90
CA VAL A 59 5.06 2.86 7.93
C VAL A 59 6.52 2.48 7.69
N ALA A 60 7.20 2.08 8.75
CA ALA A 60 8.48 1.39 8.74
C ALA A 60 8.37 0.12 9.59
N ALA A 61 9.28 -0.83 9.37
CA ALA A 61 9.31 -2.07 10.13
C ALA A 61 10.72 -2.39 10.60
N ARG A 62 10.82 -3.00 11.78
CA ARG A 62 12.01 -3.68 12.25
C ARG A 62 11.71 -5.17 12.35
N LEU A 63 12.50 -5.96 11.66
CA LEU A 63 12.46 -7.41 11.67
C LEU A 63 13.61 -7.93 12.54
N LEU A 64 13.34 -8.93 13.36
CA LEU A 64 14.36 -9.67 14.10
C LEU A 64 14.04 -11.16 14.02
N ASN A 65 15.01 -11.95 13.55
CA ASN A 65 14.92 -13.41 13.58
C ASN A 65 15.47 -13.93 14.91
N GLN A 66 14.59 -14.36 15.81
CA GLN A 66 14.97 -14.99 17.09
C GLN A 66 15.05 -16.52 17.01
N SER A 67 14.84 -17.11 15.83
CA SER A 67 14.96 -18.55 15.65
C SER A 67 16.41 -18.97 15.42
N GLU A 68 16.66 -20.28 15.49
CA GLU A 68 17.96 -20.88 15.16
C GLU A 68 18.15 -21.14 13.66
N LYS A 69 17.16 -20.81 12.83
CA LYS A 69 17.15 -21.08 11.38
C LYS A 69 17.10 -19.80 10.58
N GLU A 70 17.63 -19.82 9.36
CA GLU A 70 17.41 -18.73 8.42
C GLU A 70 15.93 -18.61 8.08
N MET A 71 15.47 -17.36 7.96
CA MET A 71 14.10 -17.04 7.60
C MET A 71 14.07 -16.19 6.33
N GLU A 72 13.19 -16.54 5.40
CA GLU A 72 12.86 -15.71 4.25
C GLU A 72 11.48 -15.08 4.47
N ILE A 73 11.46 -13.78 4.76
CA ILE A 73 10.27 -13.00 5.05
C ILE A 73 9.76 -12.37 3.77
N GLN A 74 8.53 -12.72 3.37
CA GLN A 74 7.89 -12.17 2.18
C GLN A 74 6.74 -11.25 2.59
N PHE A 75 6.81 -10.00 2.14
CA PHE A 75 5.67 -9.07 2.17
C PHE A 75 5.05 -8.99 0.79
N MET A 76 3.73 -9.17 0.73
CA MET A 76 2.93 -9.08 -0.48
C MET A 76 1.99 -7.87 -0.41
N PRO A 77 1.73 -7.16 -1.52
CA PRO A 77 0.74 -6.10 -1.54
C PRO A 77 -0.62 -6.67 -1.20
N GLY A 78 -1.37 -6.03 -0.31
CA GLY A 78 -2.67 -6.52 0.17
C GLY A 78 -2.62 -7.09 1.58
N MET A 79 -1.43 -7.40 2.12
CA MET A 79 -1.33 -7.88 3.50
C MET A 79 -1.86 -6.82 4.48
N VAL A 80 -2.74 -7.26 5.37
CA VAL A 80 -3.40 -6.40 6.37
C VAL A 80 -2.78 -6.63 7.73
N PHE A 81 -2.49 -5.53 8.42
CA PHE A 81 -1.96 -5.53 9.76
C PHE A 81 -2.91 -4.77 10.67
N GLN A 82 -3.17 -5.33 11.85
CA GLN A 82 -4.13 -4.78 12.79
C GLN A 82 -3.60 -4.81 14.23
N ASP A 83 -3.83 -3.74 14.98
CA ASP A 83 -3.60 -3.71 16.43
C ASP A 83 -4.68 -4.57 17.11
N PRO A 84 -4.31 -5.65 17.82
CA PRO A 84 -5.28 -6.50 18.51
C PRO A 84 -6.07 -5.75 19.59
N GLU A 85 -5.53 -4.66 20.13
CA GLU A 85 -6.21 -3.82 21.12
C GLU A 85 -7.09 -2.74 20.47
N GLY A 86 -7.05 -2.59 19.14
CA GLY A 86 -7.85 -1.62 18.39
C GLY A 86 -7.52 -0.14 18.65
N ARG A 87 -6.40 0.15 19.33
CA ARG A 87 -5.96 1.52 19.66
C ARG A 87 -5.52 2.26 18.41
N TYR A 88 -4.83 1.54 17.53
CA TYR A 88 -4.35 2.07 16.26
C TYR A 88 -5.17 1.52 15.10
N GLN A 89 -5.29 2.33 14.04
CA GLN A 89 -6.02 1.90 12.87
C GLN A 89 -5.29 0.78 12.13
N PRO A 90 -6.04 -0.15 11.51
CA PRO A 90 -5.45 -1.15 10.63
C PRO A 90 -4.93 -0.50 9.35
N PHE A 91 -3.93 -1.12 8.73
CA PHE A 91 -3.37 -0.69 7.46
C PHE A 91 -3.17 -1.88 6.52
N ILE A 92 -3.18 -1.59 5.21
CA ILE A 92 -2.88 -2.53 4.14
C ILE A 92 -1.56 -2.13 3.47
N LEU A 93 -0.68 -3.09 3.22
CA LEU A 93 0.64 -2.85 2.66
C LEU A 93 0.58 -2.84 1.11
N GLU A 94 1.26 -1.88 0.47
CA GLU A 94 1.49 -1.83 -0.98
C GLU A 94 2.84 -2.46 -1.36
N THR A 95 3.85 -2.38 -0.49
CA THR A 95 5.21 -2.79 -0.81
C THR A 95 5.32 -4.31 -0.94
N ALA A 96 5.70 -4.78 -2.12
CA ALA A 96 6.17 -6.15 -2.35
C ALA A 96 7.68 -6.23 -2.08
N LEU A 97 8.11 -7.09 -1.16
CA LEU A 97 9.54 -7.30 -0.89
C LEU A 97 9.80 -8.67 -0.24
N THR A 98 11.01 -9.19 -0.44
CA THR A 98 11.51 -10.40 0.23
C THR A 98 12.79 -10.08 0.98
N VAL A 99 12.91 -10.53 2.24
CA VAL A 99 14.08 -10.33 3.11
C VAL A 99 14.55 -11.68 3.63
N GLY A 100 15.82 -12.03 3.36
CA GLY A 100 16.50 -13.09 4.10
C GLY A 100 17.04 -12.55 5.42
N LEU A 101 16.84 -13.31 6.50
CA LEU A 101 17.37 -13.01 7.84
C LEU A 101 18.08 -14.23 8.42
N ALA A 102 19.36 -14.08 8.72
CA ALA A 102 20.12 -15.07 9.49
C ALA A 102 19.62 -15.15 10.95
N PRO A 103 19.88 -16.26 11.68
CA PRO A 103 19.61 -16.34 13.10
C PRO A 103 20.21 -15.16 13.88
N GLY A 104 19.40 -14.50 14.71
CA GLY A 104 19.78 -13.30 15.48
C GLY A 104 19.87 -12.01 14.68
N GLU A 105 19.66 -12.04 13.35
CA GLU A 105 19.77 -10.84 12.51
C GLU A 105 18.59 -9.89 12.72
N THR A 106 18.90 -8.58 12.78
CA THR A 106 17.92 -7.50 12.75
C THR A 106 18.01 -6.73 11.43
N ARG A 107 16.87 -6.44 10.81
CA ARG A 107 16.78 -5.59 9.61
C ARG A 107 15.74 -4.48 9.79
N GLN A 108 16.11 -3.26 9.40
CA GLN A 108 15.17 -2.14 9.33
C GLN A 108 14.70 -1.90 7.90
N LEU A 109 13.39 -1.68 7.74
CA LEU A 109 12.70 -1.35 6.49
C LEU A 109 12.06 0.03 6.65
N ASN A 110 12.65 1.06 6.04
CA ASN A 110 12.32 2.46 6.38
C ASN A 110 11.18 3.08 5.56
N ASN A 111 10.96 2.63 4.32
CA ASN A 111 10.07 3.29 3.37
C ASN A 111 9.01 2.32 2.86
N LEU A 112 8.24 1.74 3.78
CA LEU A 112 7.16 0.84 3.42
C LEU A 112 5.92 1.66 3.07
N ARG A 113 5.38 1.37 1.90
CA ARG A 113 4.18 2.02 1.39
C ARG A 113 2.96 1.27 1.90
N ALA A 114 2.09 1.96 2.62
CA ALA A 114 0.87 1.40 3.17
C ALA A 114 -0.28 2.41 3.13
N TYR A 115 -1.49 1.88 3.23
CA TYR A 115 -2.73 2.63 3.20
C TYR A 115 -3.55 2.33 4.43
N ASN A 116 -4.12 3.38 4.99
CA ASN A 116 -4.98 3.31 6.16
C ASN A 116 -6.34 2.73 5.78
N LEU A 117 -6.90 1.85 6.61
CA LEU A 117 -8.12 1.12 6.29
C LEU A 117 -9.38 1.67 6.99
N ASP A 118 -9.20 2.44 8.07
CA ASP A 118 -10.30 3.03 8.84
C ASP A 118 -10.23 4.56 8.73
N HIS A 119 -11.11 5.17 7.94
CA HIS A 119 -11.10 6.62 7.77
C HIS A 119 -11.50 7.36 9.05
N ALA A 120 -12.32 6.76 9.92
CA ALA A 120 -12.75 7.39 11.17
C ALA A 120 -11.59 7.55 12.16
N LYS A 121 -10.47 6.83 11.95
CA LYS A 121 -9.25 6.94 12.75
C LYS A 121 -8.16 7.65 11.96
N GLY A 122 -7.51 8.63 12.60
CA GLY A 122 -6.29 9.24 12.06
C GLY A 122 -5.09 8.29 12.11
N PRO A 123 -4.03 8.50 11.31
CA PRO A 123 -2.79 7.75 11.47
C PRO A 123 -2.25 8.00 12.88
N ALA A 124 -1.61 7.02 13.51
CA ALA A 124 -0.98 7.35 14.78
C ALA A 124 0.19 8.32 14.57
N VAL A 125 0.53 9.06 15.61
CA VAL A 125 1.59 10.07 15.59
C VAL A 125 2.90 9.48 15.07
N ALA A 126 3.66 10.26 14.31
CA ALA A 126 4.96 9.83 13.79
C ALA A 126 5.86 9.32 14.93
N GLN A 127 6.65 8.27 14.64
CA GLN A 127 7.52 7.58 15.61
C GLN A 127 6.77 6.75 16.68
N THR A 128 5.45 6.58 16.57
CA THR A 128 4.72 5.64 17.42
C THR A 128 5.03 4.20 16.99
N HIS A 129 5.50 3.39 17.92
CA HIS A 129 5.68 1.95 17.72
C HIS A 129 4.36 1.22 17.85
N TYR A 130 4.17 0.18 17.03
CA TYR A 130 2.99 -0.64 17.05
C TYR A 130 3.30 -2.12 17.13
N ASN A 131 2.42 -2.83 17.83
CA ASN A 131 2.38 -4.29 17.84
C ASN A 131 1.26 -4.81 16.92
N HIS A 132 1.15 -4.25 15.70
CA HIS A 132 0.19 -4.77 14.73
C HIS A 132 0.54 -6.21 14.36
N GLN A 133 -0.47 -7.06 14.40
CA GLN A 133 -0.36 -8.45 14.02
C GLN A 133 -0.79 -8.63 12.56
N THR A 134 -0.16 -9.59 11.89
CA THR A 134 -0.56 -10.01 10.55
C THR A 134 -1.94 -10.64 10.63
N LEU A 135 -2.90 -10.12 9.86
CA LEU A 135 -4.24 -10.68 9.81
C LEU A 135 -4.30 -11.82 8.77
N THR A 136 -4.81 -12.99 9.18
CA THR A 136 -4.90 -14.18 8.30
C THR A 136 -6.31 -14.44 7.76
N ASP A 137 -7.35 -13.89 8.39
CA ASP A 137 -8.70 -13.86 7.84
C ASP A 137 -8.93 -12.50 7.17
N LEU A 138 -9.01 -12.51 5.84
CA LEU A 138 -9.06 -11.30 5.01
C LEU A 138 -10.44 -11.05 4.41
N ASN A 139 -11.47 -11.78 4.84
CA ASN A 139 -12.82 -11.68 4.26
C ASN A 139 -13.35 -10.24 4.30
N ALA A 140 -13.21 -9.56 5.45
CA ALA A 140 -13.66 -8.17 5.61
C ALA A 140 -12.87 -7.16 4.74
N TYR A 141 -11.62 -7.49 4.39
CA TYR A 141 -10.72 -6.61 3.64
C TYR A 141 -10.56 -7.00 2.16
N SER A 142 -11.28 -8.03 1.72
CA SER A 142 -11.23 -8.51 0.34
C SER A 142 -11.51 -7.40 -0.69
N PRO A 143 -12.50 -6.50 -0.50
CA PRO A 143 -12.70 -5.36 -1.41
C PRO A 143 -11.48 -4.42 -1.48
N ALA A 144 -10.86 -4.13 -0.34
CA ALA A 144 -9.68 -3.25 -0.27
C ALA A 144 -8.45 -3.87 -0.95
N ILE A 145 -8.24 -5.18 -0.79
CA ILE A 145 -7.16 -5.92 -1.47
C ILE A 145 -7.34 -5.82 -2.98
N LYS A 146 -8.54 -6.07 -3.49
CA LYS A 146 -8.87 -5.97 -4.92
C LYS A 146 -8.68 -4.56 -5.45
N ALA A 147 -9.15 -3.54 -4.72
CA ALA A 147 -8.96 -2.14 -5.09
C ALA A 147 -7.47 -1.76 -5.16
N LEU A 148 -6.68 -2.23 -4.19
CA LEU A 148 -5.24 -2.03 -4.16
C LEU A 148 -4.55 -2.65 -5.39
N TRP A 149 -4.83 -3.92 -5.67
CA TRP A 149 -4.22 -4.65 -6.78
C TRP A 149 -4.60 -4.04 -8.14
N ALA A 150 -5.88 -3.77 -8.35
CA ALA A 150 -6.36 -3.10 -9.55
C ALA A 150 -5.65 -1.74 -9.75
N GLY A 151 -5.55 -0.92 -8.71
CA GLY A 151 -4.87 0.38 -8.84
C GLY A 151 -3.36 0.28 -9.03
N ILE A 152 -2.70 -0.73 -8.45
CA ILE A 152 -1.29 -1.01 -8.74
C ILE A 152 -1.11 -1.38 -10.21
N ARG A 153 -1.92 -2.31 -10.74
CA ARG A 153 -1.87 -2.75 -12.14
C ARG A 153 -2.11 -1.58 -13.10
N ARG A 154 -3.21 -0.84 -12.91
CA ARG A 154 -3.54 0.36 -13.71
C ARG A 154 -2.42 1.40 -13.71
N SER A 155 -1.77 1.60 -12.57
CA SER A 155 -0.62 2.52 -12.49
C SER A 155 0.60 2.01 -13.26
N ALA A 156 0.87 0.71 -13.23
CA ALA A 156 2.01 0.11 -13.92
C ALA A 156 1.80 0.05 -15.44
N GLU A 157 0.55 -0.12 -15.88
CA GLU A 157 0.14 -0.12 -17.29
C GLU A 157 0.00 1.29 -17.89
N GLY A 158 0.19 2.35 -17.09
CA GLY A 158 0.11 3.73 -17.55
C GLY A 158 -1.33 4.22 -17.81
N GLU A 159 -2.33 3.54 -17.25
CA GLU A 159 -3.74 3.87 -17.46
C GLU A 159 -4.22 5.05 -16.61
N MET A 160 -3.52 5.36 -15.51
CA MET A 160 -3.81 6.53 -14.68
C MET A 160 -3.42 7.81 -15.41
N GLN A 161 -4.20 8.88 -15.22
CA GLN A 161 -3.98 10.18 -15.88
C GLN A 161 -3.56 11.22 -14.83
N PRO A 162 -2.26 11.27 -14.47
CA PRO A 162 -1.80 12.03 -13.32
C PRO A 162 -1.91 13.54 -13.52
N VAL A 163 -2.45 14.24 -12.52
CA VAL A 163 -2.52 15.72 -12.47
C VAL A 163 -1.50 16.33 -11.50
N VAL A 164 -0.74 15.48 -10.82
CA VAL A 164 0.40 15.78 -9.96
C VAL A 164 1.52 14.78 -10.30
N SER A 165 2.57 14.65 -9.48
CA SER A 165 3.56 13.60 -9.72
C SER A 165 2.88 12.21 -9.75
N PRO A 166 3.25 11.32 -10.69
CA PRO A 166 2.57 10.03 -10.84
C PRO A 166 2.43 9.23 -9.55
N MET A 167 3.47 9.25 -8.71
CA MET A 167 3.47 8.54 -7.43
C MET A 167 2.51 9.16 -6.40
N LEU A 168 2.48 10.49 -6.29
CA LEU A 168 1.51 11.15 -5.42
C LEU A 168 0.09 10.88 -5.94
N HIS A 169 -0.09 10.90 -7.26
CA HIS A 169 -1.40 10.67 -7.86
C HIS A 169 -1.94 9.27 -7.56
N LYS A 170 -1.12 8.26 -7.82
CA LYS A 170 -1.39 6.86 -7.47
C LYS A 170 -1.74 6.72 -5.98
N THR A 171 -0.98 7.39 -5.11
CA THR A 171 -1.19 7.32 -3.65
C THR A 171 -2.57 7.84 -3.25
N VAL A 172 -2.99 8.98 -3.79
CA VAL A 172 -4.33 9.55 -3.53
C VAL A 172 -5.43 8.65 -4.07
N VAL A 173 -5.28 8.18 -5.32
CA VAL A 173 -6.26 7.30 -5.97
C VAL A 173 -6.44 6.01 -5.18
N LEU A 174 -5.35 5.34 -4.80
CA LEU A 174 -5.39 4.09 -4.05
C LEU A 174 -6.03 4.26 -2.67
N GLN A 175 -5.63 5.28 -1.91
CA GLN A 175 -6.21 5.52 -0.59
C GLN A 175 -7.74 5.75 -0.66
N ARG A 176 -8.20 6.50 -1.66
CA ARG A 176 -9.64 6.78 -1.86
C ARG A 176 -10.40 5.55 -2.34
N ALA A 177 -9.83 4.79 -3.27
CA ALA A 177 -10.45 3.56 -3.76
C ALA A 177 -10.57 2.50 -2.65
N ILE A 178 -9.56 2.38 -1.79
CA ILE A 178 -9.56 1.48 -0.63
C ILE A 178 -10.71 1.84 0.32
N TRP A 179 -10.81 3.10 0.77
CA TRP A 179 -11.92 3.51 1.64
C TRP A 179 -13.29 3.34 0.99
N ALA A 180 -13.43 3.68 -0.29
CA ALA A 180 -14.68 3.48 -1.02
C ALA A 180 -15.08 2.01 -1.11
N SER A 181 -14.12 1.11 -1.31
CA SER A 181 -14.37 -0.33 -1.41
C SER A 181 -14.84 -0.96 -0.09
N LEU A 182 -14.50 -0.36 1.05
CA LEU A 182 -14.91 -0.82 2.39
C LEU A 182 -16.29 -0.28 2.79
N GLY A 183 -16.97 0.43 1.90
CA GLY A 183 -18.31 0.98 2.15
C GLY A 183 -18.31 2.22 3.04
N ASP A 184 -17.16 2.86 3.23
CA ASP A 184 -17.05 4.08 4.05
C ASP A 184 -17.69 5.25 3.28
N PRO A 185 -18.83 5.82 3.72
CA PRO A 185 -19.54 6.86 2.97
C PRO A 185 -18.76 8.18 2.90
N ASN A 186 -17.80 8.34 3.79
CA ASN A 186 -16.86 9.46 3.89
C ASN A 186 -15.49 8.81 4.13
N PRO A 187 -14.50 8.99 3.23
CA PRO A 187 -14.31 10.14 2.37
C PRO A 187 -14.43 9.80 0.88
N SER A 188 -15.34 8.88 0.59
CA SER A 188 -15.56 8.22 -0.71
C SER A 188 -16.47 9.02 -1.63
N THR A 189 -16.36 10.35 -1.64
CA THR A 189 -17.10 11.22 -2.55
C THR A 189 -16.21 12.27 -3.19
N LEU A 190 -16.56 12.67 -4.42
CA LEU A 190 -15.90 13.76 -5.14
C LEU A 190 -15.93 15.07 -4.32
N GLU A 191 -17.06 15.39 -3.70
CA GLU A 191 -17.21 16.61 -2.90
C GLU A 191 -16.25 16.62 -1.70
N LYS A 192 -16.08 15.48 -1.02
CA LYS A 192 -15.15 15.40 0.09
C LYS A 192 -13.71 15.53 -0.38
N LEU A 193 -13.35 14.88 -1.50
CA LEU A 193 -12.02 15.00 -2.09
C LEU A 193 -11.70 16.44 -2.50
N GLU A 194 -12.67 17.18 -3.06
CA GLU A 194 -12.52 18.61 -3.35
C GLU A 194 -12.23 19.41 -2.07
N LYS A 195 -13.00 19.18 -1.00
CA LYS A 195 -12.79 19.84 0.30
C LYS A 195 -11.40 19.54 0.89
N ASP A 196 -10.96 18.29 0.80
CA ASP A 196 -9.65 17.88 1.34
C ASP A 196 -8.50 18.51 0.54
N ILE A 197 -8.55 18.49 -0.80
CA ILE A 197 -7.57 19.17 -1.66
C ILE A 197 -7.55 20.68 -1.37
N TRP A 198 -8.72 21.28 -1.17
CA TRP A 198 -8.82 22.70 -0.84
C TRP A 198 -8.20 23.02 0.53
N ALA A 199 -8.44 22.20 1.55
CA ALA A 199 -7.85 22.38 2.88
C ALA A 199 -6.31 22.26 2.86
N ASP A 200 -5.78 21.30 2.10
CA ASP A 200 -4.32 21.15 1.90
C ASP A 200 -3.72 22.37 1.17
N THR A 201 -4.48 22.97 0.25
CA THR A 201 -4.06 24.18 -0.46
C THR A 201 -3.97 25.39 0.46
N LEU A 202 -4.93 25.55 1.37
CA LEU A 202 -4.97 26.66 2.32
C LEU A 202 -3.88 26.57 3.40
N SER A 203 -3.42 25.36 3.72
CA SER A 203 -2.35 25.11 4.70
C SER A 203 -0.95 25.07 4.09
N GLY A 204 -0.84 25.06 2.75
CA GLY A 204 0.42 24.94 2.03
C GLY A 204 1.08 26.26 1.63
N ALA A 205 2.36 26.19 1.25
CA ALA A 205 3.17 27.34 0.79
C ALA A 205 2.81 27.84 -0.63
N HIS A 206 2.03 27.07 -1.39
CA HIS A 206 1.63 27.39 -2.77
C HIS A 206 0.11 27.27 -2.95
N PRO A 207 -0.65 28.25 -2.46
CA PRO A 207 -2.09 28.25 -2.63
C PRO A 207 -2.44 28.34 -4.13
N PHE A 208 -3.39 27.52 -4.56
CA PHE A 208 -4.00 27.59 -5.88
C PHE A 208 -5.50 27.88 -5.75
N SER A 209 -6.15 28.22 -6.86
CA SER A 209 -7.57 28.61 -6.85
C SER A 209 -8.50 27.43 -6.55
N GLN A 210 -9.67 27.72 -5.98
CA GLN A 210 -10.74 26.73 -5.77
C GLN A 210 -11.12 26.00 -7.08
N HIS A 211 -11.08 26.72 -8.21
CA HIS A 211 -11.28 26.12 -9.54
C HIS A 211 -10.25 25.03 -9.84
N LYS A 212 -8.96 25.25 -9.52
CA LYS A 212 -7.93 24.22 -9.70
C LYS A 212 -8.14 23.03 -8.75
N ALA A 213 -8.55 23.27 -7.50
CA ALA A 213 -8.89 22.20 -6.56
C ALA A 213 -10.02 21.31 -7.09
N LYS A 214 -11.11 21.92 -7.58
CA LYS A 214 -12.23 21.20 -8.21
C LYS A 214 -11.80 20.41 -9.44
N TRP A 215 -10.99 21.01 -10.32
CA TRP A 215 -10.45 20.34 -11.51
C TRP A 215 -9.59 19.11 -11.13
N MET A 216 -8.70 19.26 -10.14
CA MET A 216 -7.88 18.16 -9.63
C MET A 216 -8.72 17.04 -9.02
N ALA A 217 -9.70 17.40 -8.18
CA ALA A 217 -10.61 16.44 -7.55
C ALA A 217 -11.35 15.60 -8.60
N GLY A 218 -11.83 16.23 -9.68
CA GLY A 218 -12.47 15.52 -10.79
C GLY A 218 -11.55 14.51 -11.49
N HIS A 219 -10.28 14.85 -11.69
CA HIS A 219 -9.30 13.96 -12.32
C HIS A 219 -8.95 12.77 -11.42
N PHE A 220 -8.68 13.03 -10.14
CA PHE A 220 -8.50 11.97 -9.17
C PHE A 220 -9.71 11.03 -9.11
N TRP A 221 -10.91 11.60 -9.05
CA TRP A 221 -12.13 10.81 -8.89
C TRP A 221 -12.44 9.93 -10.11
N LYS A 222 -12.07 10.38 -11.31
CA LYS A 222 -12.12 9.56 -12.52
C LYS A 222 -11.25 8.31 -12.38
N ASP A 223 -10.02 8.47 -11.90
CA ASP A 223 -9.11 7.34 -11.66
C ASP A 223 -9.52 6.47 -10.47
N VAL A 224 -10.13 7.03 -9.42
CA VAL A 224 -10.73 6.26 -8.32
C VAL A 224 -11.85 5.37 -8.85
N THR A 225 -12.77 5.94 -9.63
CA THR A 225 -13.90 5.21 -10.22
C THR A 225 -13.42 4.08 -11.13
N ALA A 226 -12.45 4.36 -12.02
CA ALA A 226 -11.88 3.35 -12.89
C ALA A 226 -11.13 2.24 -12.12
N THR A 227 -10.49 2.57 -10.99
CA THR A 227 -9.87 1.57 -10.10
C THR A 227 -10.91 0.67 -9.44
N LEU A 228 -12.00 1.25 -8.94
CA LEU A 228 -13.10 0.50 -8.34
C LEU A 228 -13.79 -0.41 -9.38
N GLU A 229 -13.97 0.04 -10.61
CA GLU A 229 -14.53 -0.79 -11.67
C GLU A 229 -13.61 -1.98 -12.01
N ALA A 230 -12.31 -1.72 -12.19
CA ALA A 230 -11.32 -2.77 -12.44
C ALA A 230 -11.20 -3.76 -11.26
N SER A 231 -11.46 -3.33 -10.02
CA SER A 231 -11.40 -4.21 -8.85
C SER A 231 -12.50 -5.29 -8.82
N LYS A 232 -13.58 -5.13 -9.61
CA LYS A 232 -14.66 -6.12 -9.68
C LYS A 232 -14.24 -7.41 -10.40
N SER A 233 -13.22 -7.33 -11.24
CA SER A 233 -12.65 -8.47 -11.98
C SER A 233 -11.42 -9.10 -11.31
N GLU A 234 -10.99 -8.59 -10.15
CA GLU A 234 -9.90 -9.15 -9.33
C GLU A 234 -10.35 -10.32 -8.43
#